data_AF-A0A0G1K6S3-F1
#
_entry.id   AF-A0A0G1K6S3-F1
#
_cell.length_a   1.000
_cell.length_b   1.000
_cell.length_c   1.000
_cell.angle_alpha   90.00
_cell.angle_beta   90.00
_cell.angle_gamma   90.00
#
_symmetry.space_group_name_H-M   'P 1'
#
loop_
_entity.id
_entity.type
_entity.pdbx_description
1 polymer ?
#
loop_
_entity_poly.entity_id
_entity_poly.type
_entity_poly.pdbx_seq_one_letter_code
_entity_poly.pdbx_strand_id
1 'polypeptide(L)'
;MSTYPTERLTPLSLQETYFRESGVHRYSLADGTNIVGVSADTWRDITIAGMVFNDLINNQDLINDRLSELLEFSRTRAKTLFVIGTPLFVHSDRPRNSVLLIKNGEIVDATNKRSGATLEENFCFDLVAEEAPLLLPGTNTAVLICADLPTAVLYTDQDKSFLDRTLELSNRRHLMGKNVQLLPASATSLLVIACWSIGGSWIQEGQADEYYRMQLRNIVWRLTVATSIKEVVVVDRVPMSLTEKQR
;
A
#
# COMPACT_ATOMS: atom_id res chain seq x y z
N MET A 1 32.52 -19.11 24.29
CA MET A 1 31.14 -18.83 24.74
C MET A 1 30.89 -17.35 24.55
N SER A 2 30.23 -16.98 23.45
CA SER A 2 29.93 -15.57 23.14
C SER A 2 28.61 -15.21 23.80
N THR A 3 28.67 -14.33 24.79
CA THR A 3 27.52 -13.76 25.48
C THR A 3 26.83 -12.76 24.55
N TYR A 4 25.75 -13.19 23.91
CA TYR A 4 24.77 -12.25 23.35
C TYR A 4 24.13 -11.48 24.52
N PRO A 5 23.97 -10.15 24.43
CA PRO A 5 23.21 -9.42 25.43
C PRO A 5 21.74 -9.85 25.35
N THR A 6 21.28 -10.54 26.38
CA THR A 6 19.87 -10.88 26.65
C THR A 6 19.11 -9.68 27.22
N GLU A 7 19.31 -8.50 26.65
CA GLU A 7 18.37 -7.40 26.87
C GLU A 7 17.18 -7.63 25.96
N ARG A 8 16.07 -8.12 26.55
CA ARG A 8 14.76 -8.04 25.91
C ARG A 8 14.52 -6.58 25.57
N LEU A 9 14.60 -6.25 24.28
CA LEU A 9 14.16 -4.97 23.74
C LEU A 9 12.74 -4.71 24.26
N THR A 10 12.61 -3.75 25.17
CA THR A 10 11.30 -3.21 25.55
C THR A 10 10.63 -2.66 24.29
N PRO A 11 9.35 -2.99 24.02
CA PRO A 11 8.66 -2.46 22.85
C PRO A 11 8.47 -0.95 23.05
N LEU A 12 9.32 -0.15 22.41
CA LEU A 12 9.10 1.27 22.25
C LEU A 12 7.82 1.46 21.41
N SER A 13 6.71 1.78 22.09
CA SER A 13 5.54 2.58 21.64
C SER A 13 5.04 2.47 20.19
N LEU A 14 5.33 1.40 19.46
CA LEU A 14 4.88 1.20 18.09
C LEU A 14 3.47 0.63 18.10
N GLN A 15 2.51 1.42 17.63
CA GLN A 15 1.15 0.94 17.42
C GLN A 15 1.05 0.40 15.99
N GLU A 16 1.20 -0.90 15.84
CA GLU A 16 0.91 -1.61 14.59
C GLU A 16 -0.56 -2.00 14.57
N THR A 17 -1.32 -1.52 13.59
CA THR A 17 -2.69 -1.99 13.35
C THR A 17 -2.75 -2.69 12.00
N TYR A 18 -3.16 -3.95 12.01
CA TYR A 18 -3.23 -4.80 10.83
C TYR A 18 -4.67 -5.21 10.57
N PHE A 19 -5.22 -4.78 9.43
CA PHE A 19 -6.53 -5.21 8.96
C PHE A 19 -6.34 -6.18 7.79
N ARG A 20 -6.72 -7.44 8.01
CA ARG A 20 -6.70 -8.50 7.00
C ARG A 20 -8.00 -9.28 7.05
N GLU A 21 -9.05 -8.56 6.71
CA GLU A 21 -10.40 -9.06 6.57
C GLU A 21 -11.02 -8.42 5.34
N SER A 22 -11.93 -9.14 4.70
CA SER A 22 -12.76 -8.54 3.67
C SER A 22 -13.85 -7.69 4.33
N GLY A 23 -13.73 -6.37 4.29
CA GLY A 23 -14.77 -5.43 4.66
C GLY A 23 -14.36 -3.97 4.50
N VAL A 24 -15.33 -3.11 4.79
CA VAL A 24 -15.13 -1.68 4.97
C VAL A 24 -14.54 -1.47 6.36
N HIS A 25 -13.27 -1.06 6.43
CA HIS A 25 -12.52 -0.86 7.66
C HIS A 25 -12.63 0.58 8.12
N ARG A 26 -13.02 0.77 9.37
CA ARG A 26 -13.01 2.08 10.01
C ARG A 26 -11.82 2.16 10.93
N TYR A 27 -11.06 3.23 10.81
CA TYR A 27 -10.01 3.53 11.75
C TYR A 27 -10.06 5.02 12.11
N SER A 28 -9.79 5.28 13.38
CA SER A 28 -9.59 6.64 13.88
C SER A 28 -8.09 6.82 14.00
N LEU A 29 -7.55 7.81 13.30
CA LEU A 29 -6.16 8.22 13.48
C LEU A 29 -5.96 8.80 14.89
N ALA A 30 -4.71 8.86 15.34
CA ALA A 30 -4.37 9.45 16.64
C ALA A 30 -4.85 10.90 16.82
N ASP A 31 -5.07 11.63 15.72
CA ASP A 31 -5.63 12.99 15.70
C ASP A 31 -7.18 13.05 15.73
N GLY A 32 -7.86 11.90 15.81
CA GLY A 32 -9.33 11.80 15.85
C GLY A 32 -10.01 11.78 14.47
N THR A 33 -9.25 11.86 13.38
CA THR A 33 -9.81 11.74 12.02
C THR A 33 -10.35 10.33 11.78
N ASN A 34 -11.63 10.25 11.43
CA ASN A 34 -12.26 8.98 11.06
C ASN A 34 -12.11 8.73 9.58
N ILE A 35 -11.44 7.63 9.25
CA ILE A 35 -11.23 7.23 7.88
C ILE A 35 -11.88 5.88 7.66
N VAL A 36 -12.46 5.73 6.48
CA VAL A 36 -12.99 4.47 6.01
C VAL A 36 -12.08 3.97 4.89
N GLY A 37 -11.22 3.02 5.25
CA GLY A 37 -10.45 2.26 4.28
C GLY A 37 -11.34 1.15 3.72
N VAL A 38 -11.42 1.03 2.41
CA VAL A 38 -12.02 -0.15 1.79
C VAL A 38 -10.85 -1.05 1.44
N SER A 39 -10.77 -2.23 2.06
CA SER A 39 -9.74 -3.19 1.66
C SER A 39 -9.95 -3.55 0.19
N ALA A 40 -8.85 -3.89 -0.49
CA ALA A 40 -8.86 -4.11 -1.93
C ALA A 40 -9.76 -5.28 -2.39
N ASP A 41 -10.38 -6.07 -1.50
CA ASP A 41 -11.32 -7.15 -1.86
C ASP A 41 -12.79 -6.87 -1.46
N THR A 42 -13.16 -5.65 -1.04
CA THR A 42 -14.23 -5.55 -0.01
C THR A 42 -15.48 -4.77 -0.38
N TRP A 43 -15.39 -3.91 -1.38
CA TRP A 43 -16.58 -3.28 -1.93
C TRP A 43 -16.73 -3.68 -3.39
N ARG A 44 -17.69 -4.58 -3.68
CA ARG A 44 -18.15 -4.95 -5.04
C ARG A 44 -17.04 -5.01 -6.11
N ASP A 45 -15.85 -5.50 -5.77
CA ASP A 45 -14.68 -5.56 -6.66
C ASP A 45 -14.32 -4.23 -7.38
N ILE A 46 -14.54 -3.06 -6.74
CA ILE A 46 -14.12 -1.73 -7.26
C ILE A 46 -12.60 -1.62 -7.38
N THR A 47 -11.93 -2.37 -6.52
CA THR A 47 -10.50 -2.46 -6.35
C THR A 47 -10.03 -3.70 -7.12
N ILE A 48 -8.91 -3.60 -7.84
CA ILE A 48 -8.37 -4.63 -8.78
C ILE A 48 -8.11 -6.01 -8.19
N ALA A 49 -8.34 -6.22 -6.89
CA ALA A 49 -8.00 -7.48 -6.27
C ALA A 49 -8.88 -8.60 -6.80
N GLY A 50 -8.23 -9.67 -7.23
CA GLY A 50 -8.88 -10.82 -7.87
C GLY A 50 -8.86 -10.79 -9.40
N MET A 51 -8.57 -9.65 -10.04
CA MET A 51 -8.34 -9.59 -11.49
C MET A 51 -6.85 -9.77 -11.80
N VAL A 52 -6.53 -10.60 -12.79
CA VAL A 52 -5.19 -10.62 -13.38
C VAL A 52 -4.97 -9.33 -14.16
N PHE A 53 -3.72 -8.88 -14.29
CA PHE A 53 -3.46 -7.53 -14.82
C PHE A 53 -3.96 -7.31 -16.25
N ASN A 54 -3.94 -8.34 -17.11
CA ASN A 54 -4.50 -8.26 -18.46
C ASN A 54 -6.00 -7.99 -18.46
N ASP A 55 -6.73 -8.51 -17.48
CA ASP A 55 -8.17 -8.31 -17.38
C ASP A 55 -8.51 -6.89 -16.93
N LEU A 56 -7.61 -6.19 -16.24
CA LEU A 56 -7.84 -4.81 -15.81
C LEU A 56 -8.07 -3.88 -17.00
N ILE A 57 -7.24 -4.00 -18.03
CA ILE A 57 -7.33 -3.16 -19.23
C ILE A 57 -8.65 -3.47 -19.97
N ASN A 58 -9.00 -4.75 -20.08
CA ASN A 58 -10.23 -5.17 -20.76
C ASN A 58 -11.52 -4.83 -19.98
N ASN A 59 -11.42 -4.55 -18.68
CA ASN A 59 -12.55 -4.25 -17.80
C ASN A 59 -12.58 -2.78 -17.34
N GLN A 60 -11.97 -1.87 -18.10
CA GLN A 60 -11.94 -0.44 -17.78
C GLN A 60 -13.35 0.14 -17.50
N ASP A 61 -14.33 -0.16 -18.35
CA ASP A 61 -15.70 0.35 -18.20
C ASP A 61 -16.34 -0.16 -16.90
N LEU A 62 -16.20 -1.46 -16.61
CA LEU A 62 -16.68 -2.05 -15.36
C LEU A 62 -16.05 -1.40 -14.12
N ILE A 63 -14.74 -1.11 -14.16
CA ILE A 63 -14.02 -0.45 -13.06
C ILE A 63 -14.51 1.00 -12.88
N ASN A 64 -14.75 1.72 -13.97
CA ASN A 64 -15.27 3.09 -13.93
C ASN A 64 -16.73 3.16 -13.43
N ASP A 65 -17.58 2.21 -13.83
CA ASP A 65 -18.96 2.10 -13.32
C ASP A 65 -18.96 1.85 -11.82
N ARG A 66 -18.11 0.92 -11.38
CA ARG A 66 -17.87 0.60 -9.96
C ARG A 66 -17.39 1.80 -9.16
N LEU A 67 -16.43 2.56 -9.67
CA LEU A 67 -15.98 3.80 -9.05
C LEU A 67 -17.13 4.82 -8.95
N SER A 68 -17.96 4.92 -9.98
CA SER A 68 -19.14 5.80 -9.99
C SER A 68 -20.16 5.43 -8.92
N GLU A 69 -20.44 4.13 -8.71
CA GLU A 69 -21.30 3.67 -7.60
C GLU A 69 -20.75 4.10 -6.23
N LEU A 70 -19.43 4.05 -6.05
CA LEU A 70 -18.80 4.48 -4.80
C LEU A 70 -18.86 6.00 -4.59
N LEU A 71 -18.74 6.78 -5.66
CA LEU A 71 -18.94 8.22 -5.60
C LEU A 71 -20.36 8.54 -5.15
N GLU A 72 -21.38 7.89 -5.73
CA GLU A 72 -22.77 8.05 -5.28
C GLU A 72 -22.97 7.63 -3.82
N PHE A 73 -22.41 6.49 -3.43
CA PHE A 73 -22.46 6.01 -2.05
C PHE A 73 -21.80 7.00 -1.07
N SER A 74 -20.67 7.59 -1.46
CA SER A 74 -19.94 8.57 -0.66
C SER A 74 -20.77 9.83 -0.36
N ARG A 75 -21.67 10.26 -1.25
CA ARG A 75 -22.60 11.39 -1.01
C ARG A 75 -23.49 11.17 0.21
N THR A 76 -23.89 9.93 0.47
CA THR A 76 -24.72 9.58 1.64
C THR A 76 -23.94 9.63 2.97
N ARG A 77 -22.61 9.82 2.90
CA ARG A 77 -21.67 9.84 4.02
C ARG A 77 -20.73 11.04 3.92
N ALA A 78 -21.29 12.24 3.78
CA ALA A 78 -20.54 13.49 3.55
C ALA A 78 -19.38 13.78 4.52
N LYS A 79 -19.41 13.23 5.75
CA LYS A 79 -18.35 13.38 6.76
C LYS A 79 -17.23 12.34 6.66
N THR A 80 -17.37 11.34 5.81
CA THR A 80 -16.44 10.22 5.68
C THR A 80 -15.47 10.46 4.54
N LEU A 81 -14.17 10.27 4.82
CA LEU A 81 -13.15 10.12 3.78
C LEU A 81 -12.99 8.64 3.45
N PHE A 82 -13.17 8.31 2.18
CA PHE A 82 -12.91 6.99 1.63
C PHE A 82 -11.52 6.94 1.02
N VAL A 83 -10.77 5.89 1.33
CA VAL A 83 -9.43 5.65 0.79
C VAL A 83 -9.42 4.30 0.07
N ILE A 84 -9.20 4.32 -1.25
CA ILE A 84 -9.51 3.19 -2.14
C ILE A 84 -8.35 2.91 -3.09
N GLY A 85 -7.85 1.68 -3.13
CA GLY A 85 -6.86 1.25 -4.12
C GLY A 85 -7.53 0.80 -5.43
N THR A 86 -7.30 1.48 -6.55
CA THR A 86 -7.96 1.18 -7.84
C THR A 86 -7.02 1.58 -9.00
N PRO A 87 -7.16 1.01 -10.21
CA PRO A 87 -6.36 1.47 -11.33
C PRO A 87 -6.94 2.78 -11.85
N LEU A 88 -6.09 3.76 -12.13
CA LEU A 88 -6.49 5.01 -12.76
C LEU A 88 -6.10 4.97 -14.23
N PHE A 89 -7.10 5.00 -15.12
CA PHE A 89 -6.91 5.02 -16.56
C PHE A 89 -6.63 6.46 -17.00
N VAL A 90 -5.35 6.78 -17.13
CA VAL A 90 -4.87 8.07 -17.67
C VAL A 90 -4.69 7.95 -19.19
N HIS A 91 -4.33 9.04 -19.89
CA HIS A 91 -4.14 9.05 -21.35
C HIS A 91 -2.93 8.23 -21.87
N SER A 92 -2.45 7.24 -21.10
CA SER A 92 -1.38 6.32 -21.50
C SER A 92 -1.93 4.93 -21.78
N ASP A 93 -1.17 4.13 -22.53
CA ASP A 93 -1.48 2.72 -22.87
C ASP A 93 -1.56 1.79 -21.64
N ARG A 94 -1.11 2.27 -20.49
CA ARG A 94 -1.10 1.54 -19.22
C ARG A 94 -1.81 2.34 -18.14
N PRO A 95 -2.66 1.71 -17.30
CA PRO A 95 -3.23 2.37 -16.14
C PRO A 95 -2.16 2.65 -15.08
N ARG A 96 -2.48 3.48 -14.10
CA ARG A 96 -1.66 3.67 -12.88
C ARG A 96 -2.26 2.89 -11.72
N ASN A 97 -1.44 2.19 -10.95
CA ASN A 97 -1.89 1.59 -9.70
C ASN A 97 -2.02 2.71 -8.65
N SER A 98 -3.25 3.04 -8.25
CA SER A 98 -3.53 4.29 -7.55
C SER A 98 -4.28 4.06 -6.24
N VAL A 99 -4.15 5.01 -5.33
CA VAL A 99 -5.08 5.19 -4.21
C VAL A 99 -5.82 6.50 -4.41
N LEU A 100 -7.14 6.46 -4.38
CA LEU A 100 -8.02 7.61 -4.49
C LEU A 100 -8.54 8.01 -3.11
N LEU A 101 -8.58 9.32 -2.87
CA LEU A 101 -9.30 9.93 -1.76
C LEU A 101 -10.66 10.39 -2.28
N ILE A 102 -11.73 9.83 -1.71
CA ILE A 102 -13.09 10.16 -2.12
C ILE A 102 -13.86 10.74 -0.94
N LYS A 103 -14.49 11.89 -1.14
CA LYS A 103 -15.31 12.55 -0.12
C LYS A 103 -16.53 13.19 -0.75
N ASN A 104 -17.70 12.92 -0.17
CA ASN A 104 -18.97 13.52 -0.59
C ASN A 104 -19.26 13.37 -2.10
N GLY A 105 -18.86 12.24 -2.68
CA GLY A 105 -19.03 11.93 -4.10
C GLY A 105 -18.08 12.59 -5.07
N GLU A 106 -16.95 13.12 -4.58
CA GLU A 106 -15.87 13.65 -5.40
C GLU A 106 -14.56 12.93 -5.09
N ILE A 107 -13.73 12.72 -6.11
CA ILE A 107 -12.31 12.36 -5.92
C ILE A 107 -11.59 13.66 -5.55
N VAL A 108 -11.16 13.77 -4.30
CA VAL A 108 -10.54 14.99 -3.76
C VAL A 108 -9.03 14.99 -3.86
N ASP A 109 -8.42 13.80 -3.97
CA ASP A 109 -6.98 13.64 -4.20
C ASP A 109 -6.66 12.21 -4.68
N ALA A 110 -5.44 11.98 -5.15
CA ALA A 110 -4.95 10.66 -5.53
C ALA A 110 -3.44 10.53 -5.32
N THR A 111 -2.96 9.30 -5.12
CA THR A 111 -1.53 8.99 -5.27
C THR A 111 -1.34 7.73 -6.07
N ASN A 112 -0.24 7.69 -6.82
CA ASN A 112 0.14 6.59 -7.68
C ASN A 112 1.29 5.80 -7.07
N LYS A 113 1.31 4.51 -7.38
CA LYS A 113 2.35 3.60 -6.92
C LYS A 113 3.66 3.95 -7.59
N ARG A 114 4.74 4.02 -6.80
CA ARG A 114 6.07 4.36 -7.30
C ARG A 114 6.86 3.11 -7.64
N SER A 115 6.66 2.02 -6.91
CA SER A 115 7.40 0.76 -7.11
C SER A 115 6.47 -0.41 -7.34
N GLY A 116 6.69 -1.18 -8.39
CA GLY A 116 6.08 -2.50 -8.53
C GLY A 116 6.71 -3.52 -7.58
N ALA A 117 5.92 -4.52 -7.21
CA ALA A 117 6.33 -5.67 -6.41
C ALA A 117 6.93 -6.79 -7.28
N THR A 118 6.48 -6.90 -8.54
CA THR A 118 6.86 -7.96 -9.48
C THR A 118 7.22 -7.37 -10.84
N LEU A 119 7.93 -8.15 -11.66
CA LEU A 119 8.18 -7.79 -13.07
C LEU A 119 6.88 -7.57 -13.83
N GLU A 120 5.90 -8.45 -13.61
CA GLU A 120 4.57 -8.35 -14.21
C GLU A 120 3.89 -7.01 -13.89
N GLU A 121 3.89 -6.61 -12.61
CA GLU A 121 3.31 -5.33 -12.20
C GLU A 121 4.02 -4.14 -12.86
N ASN A 122 5.35 -4.17 -12.96
CA ASN A 122 6.14 -3.13 -13.63
C ASN A 122 5.82 -3.01 -15.14
N PHE A 123 5.42 -4.11 -15.78
CA PHE A 123 5.02 -4.09 -17.19
C PHE A 123 3.60 -3.58 -17.36
N CYS A 124 2.68 -3.95 -16.46
CA CYS A 124 1.26 -3.64 -16.59
C CYS A 124 0.89 -2.20 -16.17
N PHE A 125 1.59 -1.60 -15.21
CA PHE A 125 1.28 -0.25 -14.74
C PHE A 125 2.29 0.81 -15.19
N ASP A 126 1.78 2.02 -15.37
CA ASP A 126 2.59 3.23 -15.38
C ASP A 126 2.93 3.63 -13.93
N LEU A 127 4.20 3.45 -13.54
CA LEU A 127 4.71 3.73 -12.20
C LEU A 127 5.31 5.13 -12.13
N VAL A 128 4.81 5.96 -11.20
CA VAL A 128 5.11 7.39 -11.17
C VAL A 128 6.16 7.71 -10.11
N ALA A 129 7.43 7.45 -10.44
CA ALA A 129 8.55 7.50 -9.50
C ALA A 129 8.75 8.86 -8.78
N GLU A 130 8.53 9.98 -9.48
CA GLU A 130 8.84 11.33 -9.00
C GLU A 130 7.60 12.10 -8.53
N GLU A 131 6.46 11.43 -8.40
CA GLU A 131 5.27 12.05 -7.83
C GLU A 131 5.47 12.33 -6.34
N ALA A 132 5.04 13.51 -5.89
CA ALA A 132 5.02 13.86 -4.47
C ALA A 132 4.11 12.89 -3.67
N PRO A 133 4.57 12.36 -2.54
CA PRO A 133 3.76 11.47 -1.71
C PRO A 133 2.58 12.21 -1.10
N LEU A 134 1.42 11.55 -1.08
CA LEU A 134 0.19 12.08 -0.53
C LEU A 134 0.18 12.01 1.00
N LEU A 135 -0.12 13.14 1.63
CA LEU A 135 -0.51 13.23 3.04
C LEU A 135 -2.03 13.29 3.12
N LEU A 136 -2.61 12.48 4.00
CA LEU A 136 -4.05 12.55 4.25
C LEU A 136 -4.43 13.95 4.78
N PRO A 137 -5.49 14.59 4.23
CA PRO A 137 -5.82 15.97 4.55
C PRO A 137 -5.99 16.24 6.04
N GLY A 138 -5.28 17.26 6.54
CA GLY A 138 -5.32 17.67 7.94
C GLY A 138 -4.53 16.77 8.90
N THR A 139 -3.71 15.86 8.38
CA THR A 139 -2.95 14.87 9.16
C THR A 139 -1.48 14.86 8.76
N ASN A 140 -0.66 14.12 9.52
CA ASN A 140 0.71 13.75 9.15
C ASN A 140 0.82 12.29 8.70
N THR A 141 -0.26 11.73 8.13
CA THR A 141 -0.30 10.35 7.68
C THR A 141 -0.03 10.27 6.18
N ALA A 142 1.10 9.67 5.79
CA ALA A 142 1.42 9.44 4.39
C ALA A 142 0.78 8.14 3.87
N VAL A 143 0.33 8.14 2.62
CA VAL A 143 -0.26 6.96 1.97
C VAL A 143 0.79 6.26 1.11
N LEU A 144 0.98 4.96 1.34
CA LEU A 144 1.89 4.11 0.55
C LEU A 144 1.12 2.94 -0.07
N ILE A 145 1.53 2.54 -1.28
CA ILE A 145 0.90 1.42 -1.99
C ILE A 145 1.86 0.23 -2.02
N CYS A 146 1.55 -0.80 -1.24
CA CYS A 146 2.19 -2.12 -1.25
C CYS A 146 3.74 -2.05 -1.25
N ALA A 147 4.39 -2.27 -2.41
CA ALA A 147 5.84 -2.29 -2.57
C ALA A 147 6.51 -0.93 -2.35
N ASP A 148 5.76 0.17 -2.26
CA ASP A 148 6.28 1.47 -1.83
C ASP A 148 6.83 1.40 -0.39
N LEU A 149 6.24 0.59 0.50
CA LEU A 149 6.69 0.45 1.88
C LEU A 149 8.13 -0.12 2.01
N PRO A 150 8.46 -1.31 1.47
CA PRO A 150 9.85 -1.80 1.49
C PRO A 150 10.78 -0.92 0.65
N THR A 151 10.28 -0.24 -0.38
CA THR A 151 11.10 0.70 -1.16
C THR A 151 11.48 1.91 -0.32
N ALA A 152 10.57 2.42 0.53
CA ALA A 152 10.84 3.56 1.40
C ALA A 152 12.04 3.25 2.31
N VAL A 153 12.17 2.03 2.82
CA VAL A 153 13.33 1.60 3.63
C VAL A 153 14.65 1.79 2.88
N LEU A 154 14.71 1.45 1.58
CA LEU A 154 15.91 1.65 0.77
C LEU A 154 16.29 3.15 0.68
N TYR A 155 15.28 4.01 0.66
CA TYR A 155 15.46 5.46 0.62
C TYR A 155 15.73 6.09 1.99
N THR A 156 15.53 5.37 3.10
CA THR A 156 15.93 5.82 4.44
C THR A 156 17.40 5.54 4.79
N ASP A 157 18.08 4.66 4.04
CA ASP A 157 19.49 4.35 4.31
C ASP A 157 20.39 5.58 4.10
N GLN A 158 21.33 5.82 5.02
CA GLN A 158 22.27 6.94 4.91
C GLN A 158 23.35 6.68 3.85
N ASP A 159 23.72 5.41 3.63
CA ASP A 159 24.66 5.03 2.59
C ASP A 159 23.91 4.71 1.29
N LYS A 160 24.04 5.60 0.30
CA LYS A 160 23.44 5.42 -1.03
C LYS A 160 24.35 4.71 -2.02
N SER A 161 25.56 4.32 -1.65
CA SER A 161 26.55 3.72 -2.57
C SER A 161 26.04 2.44 -3.23
N PHE A 162 25.15 1.70 -2.57
CA PHE A 162 24.53 0.47 -3.09
C PHE A 162 23.09 0.63 -3.55
N LEU A 163 22.50 1.83 -3.47
CA LEU A 163 21.07 2.04 -3.75
C LEU A 163 20.71 1.56 -5.16
N ASP A 164 21.43 2.03 -6.17
CA ASP A 164 21.17 1.67 -7.57
C ASP A 164 21.31 0.17 -7.81
N ARG A 165 22.31 -0.48 -7.19
CA ARG A 165 22.50 -1.93 -7.29
C ARG A 165 21.35 -2.68 -6.60
N THR A 166 20.88 -2.22 -5.46
CA THR A 166 19.74 -2.84 -4.75
C THR A 166 18.44 -2.62 -5.52
N LEU A 167 18.22 -1.44 -6.12
CA LEU A 167 17.08 -1.18 -7.01
C LEU A 167 17.13 -2.11 -8.21
N GLU A 168 18.30 -2.31 -8.81
CA GLU A 168 18.48 -3.23 -9.93
C GLU A 168 18.10 -4.67 -9.56
N LEU A 169 18.66 -5.20 -8.48
CA LEU A 169 18.46 -6.58 -8.02
C LEU A 169 17.03 -6.84 -7.52
N SER A 170 16.31 -5.79 -7.15
CA SER A 170 14.94 -5.87 -6.65
C SER A 170 13.89 -5.51 -7.70
N ASN A 171 14.23 -5.50 -8.99
CA ASN A 171 13.33 -5.18 -10.10
C ASN A 171 12.74 -3.75 -10.03
N ARG A 172 13.53 -2.78 -9.59
CA ARG A 172 13.16 -1.36 -9.44
C ARG A 172 14.05 -0.42 -10.26
N ARG A 173 14.59 -0.91 -11.39
CA ARG A 173 15.47 -0.14 -12.28
C ARG A 173 14.87 1.19 -12.73
N HIS A 174 13.54 1.27 -12.84
CA HIS A 174 12.83 2.49 -13.23
C HIS A 174 12.94 3.62 -12.20
N LEU A 175 13.45 3.36 -10.99
CA LEU A 175 13.72 4.34 -9.95
C LEU A 175 15.16 4.86 -9.96
N MET A 176 16.09 4.17 -10.62
CA MET A 176 17.51 4.52 -10.60
C MET A 176 17.74 5.91 -11.19
N GLY A 177 18.57 6.71 -10.51
CA GLY A 177 18.88 8.08 -10.92
C GLY A 177 17.71 9.09 -10.87
N LYS A 178 16.54 8.70 -10.35
CA LYS A 178 15.37 9.59 -10.21
C LYS A 178 15.28 10.20 -8.82
N ASN A 179 14.63 11.37 -8.73
CA ASN A 179 14.34 11.97 -7.43
C ASN A 179 13.05 11.35 -6.83
N VAL A 180 13.20 10.18 -6.22
CA VAL A 180 12.08 9.44 -5.64
C VAL A 180 11.80 9.90 -4.23
N GLN A 181 10.60 10.42 -3.99
CA GLN A 181 10.11 10.75 -2.65
C GLN A 181 8.96 9.81 -2.27
N LEU A 182 9.22 8.92 -1.32
CA LEU A 182 8.21 8.01 -0.76
C LEU A 182 7.65 8.51 0.57
N LEU A 183 8.48 9.16 1.38
CA LEU A 183 8.12 9.68 2.69
C LEU A 183 8.17 11.22 2.67
N PRO A 184 7.04 11.91 2.89
CA PRO A 184 7.05 13.34 3.18
C PRO A 184 7.83 13.60 4.48
N ALA A 185 8.60 14.69 4.54
CA ALA A 185 9.40 15.02 5.73
C ALA A 185 8.55 15.27 6.99
N SER A 186 7.31 15.71 6.83
CA SER A 186 6.35 15.93 7.92
C SER A 186 5.61 14.67 8.36
N ALA A 187 5.77 13.54 7.66
CA ALA A 187 5.02 12.34 7.97
C ALA A 187 5.43 11.76 9.33
N THR A 188 4.45 11.40 10.14
CA THR A 188 4.63 10.70 11.43
C THR A 188 3.86 9.39 11.50
N SER A 189 2.91 9.17 10.58
CA SER A 189 2.14 7.94 10.48
C SER A 189 2.12 7.47 9.01
N LEU A 190 1.96 6.17 8.79
CA LEU A 190 1.79 5.59 7.46
C LEU A 190 0.47 4.84 7.37
N LEU A 191 -0.27 5.06 6.29
CA LEU A 191 -1.33 4.18 5.83
C LEU A 191 -0.82 3.41 4.62
N VAL A 192 -0.68 2.10 4.77
CA VAL A 192 -0.22 1.22 3.72
C VAL A 192 -1.40 0.44 3.15
N ILE A 193 -1.72 0.69 1.88
CA ILE A 193 -2.68 -0.12 1.13
C ILE A 193 -1.91 -1.25 0.46
N ALA A 194 -2.05 -2.46 0.99
CA ALA A 194 -1.25 -3.63 0.68
C ALA A 194 -2.06 -4.66 -0.14
N CYS A 195 -1.38 -5.34 -1.06
CA CYS A 195 -1.94 -6.41 -1.89
C CYS A 195 -1.06 -7.67 -1.88
N TRP A 196 -0.47 -8.01 -0.74
CA TRP A 196 0.54 -9.07 -0.69
C TRP A 196 -0.16 -10.42 -0.81
N SER A 197 -0.05 -11.05 -1.98
CA SER A 197 -0.43 -12.45 -2.13
C SER A 197 0.49 -13.31 -1.26
N ILE A 198 -0.12 -14.27 -0.57
CA ILE A 198 0.48 -15.39 0.15
C ILE A 198 1.92 -15.67 -0.28
N GLY A 199 2.80 -15.67 0.72
CA GLY A 199 4.14 -16.24 0.76
C GLY A 199 4.74 -16.80 -0.52
N GLY A 200 5.97 -16.37 -0.86
CA GLY A 200 6.75 -16.98 -1.93
C GLY A 200 6.80 -18.50 -1.84
N SER A 201 7.08 -19.18 -2.95
CA SER A 201 7.11 -20.64 -3.13
C SER A 201 7.98 -21.44 -2.13
N TRP A 202 8.69 -20.74 -1.25
CA TRP A 202 9.62 -21.27 -0.25
C TRP A 202 9.04 -21.32 1.16
N ILE A 203 7.81 -20.81 1.36
CA ILE A 203 7.17 -20.83 2.67
C ILE A 203 6.33 -22.10 2.82
N GLN A 204 6.51 -22.79 3.94
CA GLN A 204 5.70 -23.95 4.27
C GLN A 204 4.21 -23.57 4.30
N GLU A 205 3.39 -24.47 3.75
CA GLU A 205 1.94 -24.37 3.81
C GLU A 205 1.49 -24.15 5.27
N GLY A 206 0.64 -23.14 5.50
CA GLY A 206 0.20 -22.74 6.84
C GLY A 206 1.09 -21.74 7.59
N GLN A 207 2.31 -21.43 7.11
CA GLN A 207 3.22 -20.45 7.76
C GLN A 207 3.31 -19.10 7.02
N ALA A 208 2.68 -18.97 5.86
CA ALA A 208 2.75 -17.77 5.02
C ALA A 208 2.36 -16.48 5.74
N ASP A 209 1.38 -16.56 6.64
CA ASP A 209 0.85 -15.43 7.38
C ASP A 209 1.81 -14.90 8.43
N GLU A 210 2.42 -15.79 9.21
CA GLU A 210 3.39 -15.44 10.23
C GLU A 210 4.66 -14.90 9.60
N TYR A 211 5.17 -15.57 8.56
CA TYR A 211 6.33 -15.09 7.81
C TYR A 211 6.08 -13.69 7.26
N TYR A 212 4.93 -13.46 6.63
CA TYR A 212 4.58 -12.16 6.09
C TYR A 212 4.53 -11.07 7.17
N ARG A 213 3.84 -11.35 8.30
CA ARG A 213 3.81 -10.43 9.45
C ARG A 213 5.21 -10.13 9.98
N MET A 214 6.10 -11.13 10.03
CA MET A 214 7.50 -10.91 10.43
C MET A 214 8.27 -10.02 9.45
N GLN A 215 8.10 -10.22 8.13
CA GLN A 215 8.74 -9.36 7.13
C GLN A 215 8.23 -7.92 7.23
N LEU A 216 6.91 -7.73 7.36
CA LEU A 216 6.33 -6.41 7.58
C LEU A 216 6.87 -5.74 8.85
N ARG A 217 6.89 -6.47 9.98
CA ARG A 217 7.44 -5.96 11.24
C ARG A 217 8.89 -5.51 11.10
N ASN A 218 9.70 -6.28 10.37
CA ASN A 218 11.09 -5.91 10.11
C ASN A 218 11.18 -4.61 9.29
N ILE A 219 10.39 -4.50 8.23
CA ILE A 219 10.32 -3.29 7.38
C ILE A 219 9.86 -2.08 8.21
N VAL A 220 8.78 -2.22 8.97
CA VAL A 220 8.23 -1.17 9.84
C VAL A 220 9.24 -0.73 10.88
N TRP A 221 9.89 -1.69 11.57
CA TRP A 221 10.93 -1.38 12.55
C TRP A 221 12.10 -0.60 11.93
N ARG A 222 12.57 -0.99 10.74
CA ARG A 222 13.63 -0.24 10.05
C ARG A 222 13.22 1.18 9.73
N LEU A 223 11.98 1.39 9.30
CA LEU A 223 11.45 2.73 9.03
C LEU A 223 11.39 3.57 10.30
N THR A 224 10.87 3.03 11.41
CA THR A 224 10.68 3.82 12.64
C THR A 224 11.98 4.16 13.34
N VAL A 225 13.03 3.34 13.18
CA VAL A 225 14.38 3.66 13.67
C VAL A 225 15.05 4.73 12.81
N ALA A 226 14.79 4.77 11.50
CA ALA A 226 15.46 5.66 10.56
C ALA A 226 14.70 6.98 10.30
N THR A 227 13.47 7.14 10.77
CA THR A 227 12.59 8.26 10.40
C THR A 227 11.74 8.75 11.59
N SER A 228 10.94 9.80 11.35
CA SER A 228 9.97 10.33 12.32
C SER A 228 8.67 9.51 12.41
N ILE A 229 8.56 8.38 11.69
CA ILE A 229 7.37 7.53 11.68
C ILE A 229 7.21 6.80 13.02
N LYS A 230 6.02 6.91 13.62
CA LYS A 230 5.65 6.34 14.92
C LYS A 230 4.53 5.30 14.84
N GLU A 231 3.73 5.37 13.78
CA GLU A 231 2.55 4.53 13.58
C GLU A 231 2.51 4.03 12.13
N VAL A 232 2.20 2.75 11.95
CA VAL A 232 1.96 2.17 10.63
C VAL A 232 0.69 1.35 10.69
N VAL A 233 -0.28 1.75 9.88
CA VAL A 233 -1.52 1.02 9.64
C VAL A 233 -1.41 0.32 8.30
N VAL A 234 -1.52 -1.00 8.29
CA VAL A 234 -1.51 -1.79 7.06
C VAL A 234 -2.91 -2.35 6.82
N VAL A 235 -3.50 -1.96 5.70
CA VAL A 235 -4.76 -2.50 5.19
C VAL A 235 -4.40 -3.45 4.06
N ASP A 236 -4.49 -4.75 4.34
CA ASP A 236 -4.00 -5.80 3.44
C ASP A 236 -5.12 -6.65 2.86
N ARG A 237 -4.77 -7.34 1.78
CA ARG A 237 -5.56 -8.39 1.15
C ARG A 237 -5.65 -9.61 2.07
N VAL A 238 -6.83 -10.22 2.17
CA VAL A 238 -6.91 -11.63 2.58
C VAL A 238 -6.70 -12.46 1.33
N PRO A 239 -5.78 -13.42 1.29
CA PRO A 239 -5.78 -14.41 0.23
C PRO A 239 -7.17 -15.02 0.10
N MET A 240 -7.87 -14.78 -1.02
CA MET A 240 -8.99 -15.64 -1.36
C MET A 240 -8.43 -17.03 -1.58
N SER A 241 -8.77 -17.98 -0.71
CA SER A 241 -9.00 -19.34 -1.19
C SER A 241 -10.14 -19.22 -2.20
N LEU A 242 -9.83 -19.08 -3.48
CA LEU A 242 -10.83 -19.08 -4.54
C LEU A 242 -11.68 -20.34 -4.38
N THR A 243 -12.99 -20.18 -4.21
CA THR A 243 -13.89 -21.33 -4.25
C THR A 243 -14.12 -21.73 -5.70
N GLU A 244 -14.35 -23.01 -5.96
CA GLU A 244 -14.46 -23.60 -7.32
C GLU A 244 -15.56 -22.99 -8.21
N LYS A 245 -16.47 -22.20 -7.62
CA LYS A 245 -17.56 -21.50 -8.31
C LYS A 245 -17.23 -20.05 -8.72
N GLN A 246 -16.06 -19.57 -8.30
CA GLN A 246 -15.42 -18.31 -8.72
C GLN A 246 -14.25 -18.59 -9.70
N ARG A 247 -14.09 -19.87 -10.11
CA ARG A 247 -13.53 -20.30 -11.41
C ARG A 247 -14.66 -20.37 -12.43
#